data_AF-A0A7X7WKC5-F1
#
_entry.id   AF-A0A7X7WKC5-F1
#
_cell.length_a   1.000
_cell.length_b   1.000
_cell.length_c   1.000
_cell.angle_alpha   90.00
_cell.angle_beta   90.00
_cell.angle_gamma   90.00
#
_symmetry.space_group_name_H-M   'P 1'
#
loop_
_entity.id
_entity.type
_entity.pdbx_description
1 polymer ?
#
loop_
_entity_poly.entity_id
_entity_poly.type
_entity_poly.pdbx_seq_one_letter_code
_entity_poly.pdbx_strand_id
1 'polypeptide(L)'
;MDENRGIWLTPTGAGIALICFFLPWIEFSCGTMTGSISGAEMGGVMWVVFVAALLSLLAFYYFRNYDELDRAKPVVVLSGLTAIAIMVYKFFNYKSGVGCCQGGVEQLGEIPAMRQLLGNSTGFPNFGFSIKFGAYGTFAGFLLALIGAHFLDRQRISKKPPKAVISYYSESLQKRDRPPSFE
;
A
#
# COMPACT_ATOMS: atom_id res chain seq x y z
N MET A 1 10.40 24.49 -3.07
CA MET A 1 10.08 23.12 -2.60
C MET A 1 10.73 22.16 -3.58
N ASP A 2 11.66 21.33 -3.10
CA ASP A 2 12.47 20.47 -3.97
C ASP A 2 11.57 19.45 -4.68
N GLU A 3 11.47 19.56 -6.00
CA GLU A 3 10.65 18.68 -6.86
C GLU A 3 10.97 17.19 -6.65
N ASN A 4 12.19 16.90 -6.21
CA ASN A 4 12.70 15.56 -5.92
C ASN A 4 12.08 14.90 -4.67
N ARG A 5 11.42 15.65 -3.77
CA ARG A 5 10.81 15.07 -2.56
C ARG A 5 9.63 14.16 -2.90
N GLY A 6 8.89 14.48 -3.96
CA GLY A 6 7.72 13.72 -4.41
C GLY A 6 8.02 12.27 -4.77
N ILE A 7 9.23 12.01 -5.31
CA ILE A 7 9.63 10.70 -5.84
C ILE A 7 9.80 9.67 -4.73
N TRP A 8 10.21 10.10 -3.53
CA TRP A 8 10.46 9.20 -2.41
C TRP A 8 9.21 8.90 -1.59
N LEU A 9 8.08 9.58 -1.84
CA LEU A 9 6.84 9.33 -1.10
C LEU A 9 6.30 7.91 -1.36
N THR A 10 6.35 7.43 -2.61
CA THR A 10 5.85 6.09 -2.95
C THR A 10 6.56 4.95 -2.21
N PRO A 11 7.90 4.82 -2.29
CA PRO A 11 8.61 3.75 -1.58
C PRO A 11 8.52 3.93 -0.06
N THR A 12 8.49 5.18 0.44
CA THR A 12 8.34 5.45 1.87
C THR A 12 6.96 5.00 2.38
N GLY A 13 5.88 5.32 1.66
CA GLY A 13 4.52 4.89 1.99
C GLY A 13 4.37 3.37 1.95
N ALA A 14 4.90 2.71 0.91
CA ALA A 14 4.90 1.26 0.81
C ALA A 14 5.72 0.59 1.94
N GLY A 15 6.88 1.15 2.29
CA GLY A 15 7.70 0.68 3.41
C GLY A 15 7.01 0.83 4.76
N ILE A 16 6.37 1.98 5.01
CA ILE A 16 5.55 2.19 6.22
C ILE A 16 4.42 1.16 6.28
N ALA A 17 3.70 0.94 5.17
CA ALA A 17 2.62 -0.04 5.13
C ALA A 17 3.11 -1.47 5.46
N LEU A 18 4.28 -1.83 4.93
CA LEU A 18 4.90 -3.14 5.16
C LEU A 18 5.29 -3.33 6.63
N ILE A 19 5.89 -2.31 7.27
CA ILE A 19 6.25 -2.36 8.69
C ILE A 19 4.98 -2.40 9.56
N CYS A 20 4.01 -1.53 9.27
CA CYS A 20 2.75 -1.45 10.01
C CYS A 20 1.86 -2.70 9.89
N PHE A 21 2.07 -3.53 8.87
CA PHE A 21 1.38 -4.81 8.72
C PHE A 21 1.65 -5.77 9.90
N PHE A 22 2.88 -5.74 10.44
CA PHE A 22 3.28 -6.59 11.56
C PHE A 22 2.94 -6.03 12.94
N LEU A 23 2.54 -4.75 13.03
CA LEU A 23 2.08 -4.18 14.30
C LEU A 23 0.69 -4.74 14.68
N PRO A 24 0.26 -4.61 15.95
CA PRO A 24 -1.09 -4.96 16.37
C PRO A 24 -2.17 -4.16 15.62
N TRP A 25 -3.15 -4.86 15.03
CA TRP A 25 -4.25 -4.23 14.29
C TRP A 25 -5.51 -4.12 15.13
N ILE A 26 -5.83 -5.20 15.85
CA ILE A 26 -7.03 -5.30 16.66
C ILE A 26 -6.62 -5.79 18.04
N GLU A 27 -7.13 -5.11 19.06
CA GLU A 27 -7.16 -5.64 20.42
C GLU A 27 -8.59 -6.05 20.75
N PHE A 28 -8.72 -7.26 21.30
CA PHE A 28 -9.94 -7.80 21.86
C PHE A 28 -9.80 -7.87 23.37
N SER A 29 -10.82 -7.37 24.06
CA SER A 29 -10.95 -7.49 25.51
C SER A 29 -12.12 -8.41 25.83
N CYS A 30 -11.84 -9.52 26.51
CA CYS A 30 -12.84 -10.47 27.01
C CYS A 30 -12.63 -10.65 28.52
N GLY A 31 -13.41 -9.90 29.30
CA GLY A 31 -13.26 -9.87 30.76
C GLY A 31 -11.90 -9.33 31.18
N THR A 32 -11.06 -10.18 31.79
CA THR A 32 -9.71 -9.83 32.25
C THR A 32 -8.61 -10.15 31.23
N MET A 33 -8.94 -10.86 30.15
CA MET A 33 -7.96 -11.22 29.12
C MET A 33 -7.98 -10.19 27.99
N THR A 34 -6.83 -9.55 27.77
CA THR A 34 -6.56 -8.72 26.60
C THR A 34 -5.67 -9.51 25.65
N GLY A 35 -6.09 -9.59 24.38
CA GLY A 35 -5.27 -10.16 23.32
C GLY A 35 -5.15 -9.16 22.18
N SER A 36 -3.99 -9.14 21.55
CA SER A 36 -3.73 -8.40 20.33
C SER A 36 -3.46 -9.39 19.20
N ILE A 37 -4.01 -9.08 18.02
CA ILE A 37 -3.71 -9.83 16.80
C ILE A 37 -3.12 -8.85 15.77
N SER A 38 -1.99 -9.24 15.20
CA SER A 38 -1.34 -8.57 14.08
C SER A 38 -1.92 -8.99 12.73
N GLY A 39 -1.67 -8.22 11.67
CA GLY A 39 -2.10 -8.57 10.32
C GLY A 39 -1.53 -9.91 9.82
N ALA A 40 -0.31 -10.26 10.25
CA ALA A 40 0.36 -11.51 9.92
C ALA A 40 -0.32 -12.72 10.57
N GLU A 41 -0.71 -12.59 11.84
CA GLU A 41 -1.39 -13.65 12.60
C GLU A 41 -2.82 -13.89 12.11
N MET A 42 -3.50 -12.88 11.56
CA MET A 42 -4.83 -13.07 10.95
C MET A 42 -4.82 -14.02 9.75
N GLY A 43 -3.68 -14.18 9.08
CA GLY A 43 -3.56 -15.09 7.95
C GLY A 43 -4.54 -14.80 6.79
N GLY A 44 -4.68 -15.79 5.90
CA GLY A 44 -5.63 -15.77 4.79
C GLY A 44 -5.50 -14.55 3.86
N VAL A 45 -6.61 -13.87 3.62
CA VAL A 45 -6.66 -12.72 2.68
C VAL A 45 -5.82 -11.51 3.14
N MET A 46 -5.42 -11.43 4.41
CA MET A 46 -4.56 -10.35 4.89
C MET A 46 -3.15 -10.43 4.31
N TRP A 47 -2.66 -11.62 3.95
CA TRP A 47 -1.40 -11.78 3.22
C TRP A 47 -1.41 -11.09 1.85
N VAL A 48 -2.58 -10.93 1.23
CA VAL A 48 -2.71 -10.19 -0.03
C VAL A 48 -2.33 -8.72 0.16
N VAL A 49 -2.66 -8.13 1.32
CA VAL A 49 -2.28 -6.76 1.68
C VAL A 49 -0.75 -6.64 1.81
N PHE A 50 -0.12 -7.63 2.46
CA PHE A 50 1.34 -7.70 2.57
C PHE A 50 2.02 -7.83 1.19
N VAL A 51 1.54 -8.76 0.35
CA VAL A 51 2.04 -8.95 -1.01
C VAL A 51 1.84 -7.70 -1.86
N ALA A 52 0.72 -6.99 -1.71
CA ALA A 52 0.47 -5.73 -2.41
C ALA A 52 1.45 -4.62 -1.98
N ALA A 53 1.79 -4.51 -0.70
CA ALA A 53 2.81 -3.56 -0.22
C ALA A 53 4.20 -3.92 -0.80
N LEU A 54 4.57 -5.20 -0.76
CA LEU A 54 5.83 -5.70 -1.31
C LEU A 54 5.92 -5.49 -2.82
N LEU A 55 4.86 -5.80 -3.57
CA LEU A 55 4.78 -5.57 -5.03
C LEU A 55 4.92 -4.09 -5.37
N SER A 56 4.30 -3.21 -4.59
CA SER A 56 4.41 -1.75 -4.80
C SER A 56 5.86 -1.28 -4.62
N LEU A 57 6.56 -1.81 -3.63
CA LEU A 57 7.96 -1.48 -3.34
C LEU A 57 8.91 -2.07 -4.39
N LEU A 58 8.73 -3.33 -4.77
CA LEU A 58 9.51 -4.00 -5.80
C LEU A 58 9.31 -3.37 -7.18
N ALA A 59 8.06 -3.07 -7.55
CA ALA A 59 7.76 -2.36 -8.80
C ALA A 59 8.49 -1.02 -8.84
N PHE A 60 8.44 -0.24 -7.75
CA PHE A 60 9.16 1.03 -7.69
C PHE A 60 10.67 0.86 -7.89
N TYR A 61 11.31 -0.07 -7.18
CA TYR A 61 12.75 -0.33 -7.32
C TYR A 61 13.12 -0.84 -8.72
N TYR A 62 12.33 -1.76 -9.26
CA TYR A 62 12.54 -2.31 -10.60
C TYR A 62 12.48 -1.20 -11.66
N PHE A 63 11.37 -0.46 -11.73
CA PHE A 63 11.20 0.60 -12.73
C PHE A 63 12.13 1.79 -12.52
N ARG A 64 12.61 2.03 -11.29
CA ARG A 64 13.64 3.04 -11.03
C ARG A 64 14.98 2.68 -11.65
N ASN A 65 15.34 1.39 -11.73
CA ASN A 65 16.58 0.96 -12.37
C ASN A 65 16.53 1.06 -13.90
N TYR A 66 15.33 0.99 -14.51
CA TYR A 66 15.14 1.11 -15.96
C TYR A 66 14.82 2.52 -16.44
N ASP A 67 14.79 3.52 -15.55
CA ASP A 67 14.34 4.90 -15.86
C ASP A 67 12.91 5.00 -16.43
N GLU A 68 12.11 3.93 -16.32
CA GLU A 68 10.73 3.80 -16.81
C GLU A 68 9.71 3.91 -15.66
N LEU A 69 9.88 4.90 -14.76
CA LEU A 69 8.98 5.11 -13.61
C LEU A 69 7.50 5.26 -14.03
N ASP A 70 7.28 5.69 -15.26
CA ASP A 70 5.98 5.82 -15.91
C ASP A 70 5.18 4.51 -15.96
N ARG A 71 5.86 3.37 -16.07
CA ARG A 71 5.22 2.04 -16.09
C ARG A 71 4.95 1.51 -14.69
N ALA A 72 5.60 2.05 -13.65
CA ALA A 72 5.36 1.67 -12.27
C ALA A 72 4.01 2.16 -11.75
N LYS A 73 3.56 3.33 -12.23
CA LYS A 73 2.33 4.00 -11.76
C LYS A 73 1.09 3.10 -11.75
N PRO A 74 0.68 2.46 -12.86
CA PRO A 74 -0.50 1.62 -12.86
C PRO A 74 -0.37 0.43 -11.90
N VAL A 75 0.84 -0.16 -11.78
CA VAL A 75 1.08 -1.29 -10.87
C VAL A 75 0.86 -0.88 -9.42
N VAL A 76 1.47 0.23 -8.98
CA VAL A 76 1.34 0.76 -7.62
C VAL A 76 -0.10 1.19 -7.30
N VAL A 77 -0.79 1.80 -8.28
CA VAL A 77 -2.19 2.23 -8.10
C VAL A 77 -3.12 1.03 -7.96
N LEU A 78 -2.98 0.02 -8.81
CA LEU A 78 -3.80 -1.19 -8.76
C LEU A 78 -3.54 -2.01 -7.48
N SER A 79 -2.27 -2.19 -7.08
CA SER A 79 -1.92 -2.87 -5.83
C SER A 79 -2.41 -2.11 -4.60
N GLY A 80 -2.25 -0.77 -4.58
CA GLY A 80 -2.74 0.06 -3.48
C GLY A 80 -4.27 0.05 -3.35
N LEU A 81 -4.99 0.14 -4.46
CA LEU A 81 -6.45 0.09 -4.47
C LEU A 81 -6.99 -1.28 -4.03
N THR A 82 -6.39 -2.36 -4.50
CA THR A 82 -6.78 -3.72 -4.09
C THR A 82 -6.53 -3.95 -2.59
N ALA A 83 -5.38 -3.51 -2.06
CA ALA A 83 -5.08 -3.57 -0.63
C ALA A 83 -6.10 -2.78 0.21
N ILE A 84 -6.38 -1.53 -0.17
CA ILE A 84 -7.36 -0.69 0.52
C ILE A 84 -8.76 -1.31 0.46
N ALA A 85 -9.18 -1.81 -0.71
CA ALA A 85 -10.48 -2.45 -0.88
C ALA A 85 -10.63 -3.68 0.03
N ILE A 86 -9.59 -4.52 0.14
CA ILE A 86 -9.58 -5.69 1.05
C ILE A 86 -9.67 -5.24 2.51
N MET A 87 -8.90 -4.22 2.93
CA MET A 87 -8.95 -3.70 4.30
C MET A 87 -10.35 -3.14 4.64
N VAL A 88 -10.95 -2.37 3.73
CA VAL A 88 -12.30 -1.81 3.90
C VAL A 88 -13.36 -2.92 3.93
N TYR A 89 -13.28 -3.90 3.03
CA TYR A 89 -14.17 -5.06 3.02
C TYR A 89 -14.08 -5.84 4.35
N LYS A 90 -12.88 -6.09 4.85
CA LYS A 90 -12.68 -6.75 6.16
C LYS A 90 -13.22 -5.92 7.30
N PHE A 91 -13.00 -4.60 7.29
CA PHE A 91 -13.54 -3.68 8.30
C PHE A 91 -15.08 -3.72 8.33
N PHE A 92 -15.75 -3.75 7.17
CA PHE A 92 -17.20 -3.91 7.12
C PHE A 92 -17.65 -5.29 7.62
N ASN A 93 -16.97 -6.37 7.24
CA ASN A 93 -17.30 -7.69 7.79
C ASN A 93 -17.15 -7.75 9.32
N TYR A 94 -16.13 -7.09 9.89
CA TYR A 94 -15.98 -6.97 11.34
C TYR A 94 -17.12 -6.17 11.98
N LYS A 95 -17.57 -5.07 11.35
CA LYS A 95 -18.68 -4.26 11.87
C LYS A 95 -20.05 -4.92 11.70
N SER A 96 -20.28 -5.62 10.60
CA SER A 96 -21.54 -6.31 10.32
C SER A 96 -21.65 -7.64 11.05
N GLY A 97 -20.52 -8.23 11.48
CA GLY A 97 -20.41 -9.48 12.22
C GLY A 97 -20.86 -9.43 13.69
N VAL A 98 -21.84 -8.59 14.04
CA VAL A 98 -22.46 -8.51 15.38
C VAL A 98 -23.12 -9.85 15.82
N GLY A 99 -23.12 -10.89 14.97
CA GLY A 99 -23.31 -12.29 15.35
C GLY A 99 -21.99 -12.96 15.73
N CYS A 100 -21.45 -12.56 16.88
CA CYS A 100 -20.12 -12.90 17.38
C CYS A 100 -19.93 -14.42 17.53
N CYS A 101 -18.69 -14.89 17.31
CA CYS A 101 -18.10 -16.20 17.69
C CYS A 101 -17.92 -17.29 16.61
N GLN A 102 -18.49 -17.20 15.40
CA GLN A 102 -18.39 -18.34 14.46
C GLN A 102 -17.25 -18.22 13.43
N GLY A 103 -16.92 -17.00 12.96
CA GLY A 103 -15.96 -16.82 11.85
C GLY A 103 -14.47 -16.77 12.23
N GLY A 104 -14.12 -16.68 13.51
CA GLY A 104 -12.73 -16.58 13.97
C GLY A 104 -12.08 -17.90 14.38
N VAL A 105 -12.88 -18.94 14.63
CA VAL A 105 -12.38 -20.22 15.19
C VAL A 105 -12.00 -21.21 14.10
N GLU A 106 -12.52 -21.08 12.88
CA GLU A 106 -12.15 -21.96 11.76
C GLU A 106 -10.71 -21.76 11.25
N GLN A 107 -10.09 -20.60 11.51
CA GLN A 107 -8.66 -20.37 11.17
C GLN A 107 -7.69 -20.66 12.31
N LEU A 108 -8.17 -20.86 13.54
CA LEU A 108 -7.39 -21.36 14.67
C LEU A 108 -7.55 -22.88 14.77
N GLY A 109 -7.10 -23.58 13.72
CA GLY A 109 -7.18 -25.04 13.60
C GLY A 109 -6.41 -25.84 14.66
N GLU A 110 -5.77 -25.20 15.66
CA GLU A 110 -4.87 -25.90 16.60
C GLU A 110 -4.95 -25.44 18.08
N ILE A 111 -6.03 -24.78 18.53
CA ILE A 111 -6.20 -24.52 19.98
C ILE A 111 -7.44 -25.25 20.54
N PRO A 112 -7.35 -26.57 20.79
CA PRO A 112 -8.42 -27.35 21.41
C PRO A 112 -8.74 -26.95 22.86
N ALA A 113 -7.89 -26.13 23.51
CA ALA A 113 -8.01 -25.81 24.93
C ALA A 113 -9.15 -24.83 25.29
N MET A 114 -9.62 -23.98 24.37
CA MET A 114 -10.54 -22.89 24.72
C MET A 114 -12.04 -23.28 24.63
N ARG A 115 -12.36 -24.42 24.00
CA ARG A 115 -13.75 -24.87 23.77
C ARG A 115 -14.45 -25.37 25.04
N GLN A 116 -13.71 -25.87 26.03
CA GLN A 116 -14.30 -26.45 27.24
C GLN A 116 -14.81 -25.39 28.26
N LEU A 117 -14.31 -24.15 28.20
CA LEU A 117 -14.70 -23.10 29.16
C LEU A 117 -15.98 -22.34 28.76
N LEU A 118 -16.43 -22.43 27.51
CA LEU A 118 -17.62 -21.71 27.03
C LEU A 118 -18.95 -22.46 27.19
N GLY A 119 -18.94 -23.73 27.63
CA GLY A 119 -20.13 -24.58 27.62
C GLY A 119 -21.22 -24.26 28.65
N ASN A 120 -20.95 -23.43 29.67
CA ASN A 120 -21.85 -23.30 30.84
C ASN A 120 -22.21 -21.87 31.30
N SER A 121 -21.69 -20.82 30.66
CA SER A 121 -21.99 -19.43 31.06
C SER A 121 -22.93 -18.76 30.08
N THR A 122 -24.20 -18.63 30.43
CA THR A 122 -25.27 -17.97 29.67
C THR A 122 -25.19 -16.43 29.67
N GLY A 123 -24.13 -15.85 30.23
CA GLY A 123 -23.85 -14.41 30.14
C GLY A 123 -22.83 -14.15 29.03
N PHE A 124 -23.24 -13.50 27.94
CA PHE A 124 -22.31 -13.03 26.92
C PHE A 124 -21.33 -12.04 27.58
N PRO A 125 -20.03 -12.35 27.69
CA PRO A 125 -19.08 -11.38 28.20
C PRO A 125 -19.08 -10.15 27.27
N ASN A 126 -18.95 -8.97 27.86
CA ASN A 126 -18.86 -7.72 27.09
C ASN A 126 -17.58 -7.76 26.24
N PHE A 127 -17.72 -8.02 24.94
CA PHE A 127 -16.61 -8.02 24.01
C PHE A 127 -16.31 -6.58 23.58
N GLY A 128 -15.13 -6.08 23.96
CA GLY A 128 -14.61 -4.79 23.48
C GLY A 128 -13.66 -5.00 22.29
N PHE A 129 -13.94 -4.36 21.16
CA PHE A 129 -13.04 -4.28 20.01
C PHE A 129 -12.41 -2.89 19.91
N SER A 130 -11.09 -2.82 19.92
CA SER A 130 -10.34 -1.57 19.71
C SER A 130 -9.41 -1.71 18.52
N ILE A 131 -9.53 -0.79 17.56
CA ILE A 131 -8.62 -0.74 16.41
C ILE A 131 -7.33 -0.04 16.85
N LYS A 132 -6.21 -0.67 16.55
CA LYS A 132 -4.87 -0.24 16.97
C LYS A 132 -4.09 0.38 15.82
N PHE A 133 -2.94 0.93 16.20
CA PHE A 133 -2.08 1.72 15.32
C PHE A 133 -1.65 0.98 14.04
N GLY A 134 -1.49 -0.35 14.07
CA GLY A 134 -1.05 -1.12 12.90
C GLY A 134 -2.00 -1.01 11.70
N ALA A 135 -3.32 -1.06 11.96
CA ALA A 135 -4.33 -0.93 10.91
C ALA A 135 -4.31 0.47 10.28
N TYR A 136 -4.28 1.52 11.12
CA TYR A 136 -4.23 2.91 10.66
C TYR A 136 -2.92 3.22 9.92
N GLY A 137 -1.78 2.73 10.43
CA GLY A 137 -0.47 2.93 9.81
C GLY A 137 -0.37 2.24 8.45
N THR A 138 -0.92 1.03 8.32
CA THR A 138 -0.96 0.31 7.04
C THR A 138 -1.81 1.05 6.02
N PHE A 139 -3.01 1.48 6.43
CA PHE A 139 -3.91 2.25 5.58
C PHE A 139 -3.28 3.60 5.15
N ALA A 140 -2.72 4.35 6.09
CA ALA A 140 -2.03 5.61 5.81
C ALA A 140 -0.80 5.42 4.91
N GLY A 141 -0.05 4.32 5.08
CA GLY A 141 1.06 3.96 4.22
C GLY A 141 0.64 3.75 2.76
N PHE A 142 -0.45 3.02 2.52
CA PHE A 142 -1.01 2.86 1.17
C PHE A 142 -1.54 4.18 0.59
N LEU A 143 -2.21 5.02 1.39
CA LEU A 143 -2.62 6.35 0.95
C LEU A 143 -1.41 7.21 0.54
N LEU A 144 -0.35 7.20 1.35
CA LEU A 144 0.88 7.93 1.04
C LEU A 144 1.54 7.40 -0.24
N ALA A 145 1.53 6.08 -0.44
CA ALA A 145 2.04 5.43 -1.64
C ALA A 145 1.25 5.86 -2.90
N LEU A 146 -0.08 5.92 -2.82
CA LEU A 146 -0.97 6.37 -3.89
C LEU A 146 -0.77 7.87 -4.20
N ILE A 147 -0.64 8.71 -3.18
CA ILE A 147 -0.35 10.14 -3.36
C ILE A 147 1.01 10.31 -4.05
N GLY A 148 2.04 9.58 -3.61
CA GLY A 148 3.34 9.57 -4.28
C GLY A 148 3.24 9.12 -5.75
N ALA A 149 2.44 8.09 -6.02
CA ALA A 149 2.24 7.59 -7.38
C ALA A 149 1.55 8.61 -8.30
N HIS A 150 0.69 9.47 -7.75
CA HIS A 150 0.09 10.57 -8.49
C HIS A 150 1.12 11.64 -8.89
N PHE A 151 2.12 11.91 -8.04
CA PHE A 151 3.17 12.88 -8.33
C PHE A 151 4.20 12.41 -9.37
N LEU A 152 4.35 11.10 -9.58
CA LEU A 152 5.27 10.54 -10.59
C LEU A 152 4.95 11.04 -12.01
N ASP A 153 3.69 11.33 -12.32
CA ASP A 153 3.27 11.73 -13.68
C ASP A 153 3.72 13.14 -14.06
N ARG A 154 3.87 14.05 -13.08
CA ARG A 154 4.28 15.45 -13.34
C ARG A 154 5.71 15.56 -13.86
N GLN A 155 6.58 14.61 -13.54
CA GLN A 155 7.99 14.61 -13.93
C GLN A 155 8.20 14.31 -15.42
N ARG A 156 7.21 13.70 -16.11
CA ARG A 156 7.29 13.44 -17.56
C ARG A 156 7.46 14.71 -18.38
N ILE A 157 6.85 15.82 -17.95
CA ILE A 157 6.81 17.07 -18.70
C ILE A 157 8.14 17.85 -18.56
N SER A 158 8.92 17.55 -17.52
CA SER A 158 10.13 18.32 -17.17
C SER A 158 11.42 17.75 -17.77
N LYS A 159 11.44 16.49 -18.24
CA LYS A 159 12.60 15.97 -18.97
C LYS A 159 12.70 16.71 -20.32
N LYS A 160 13.55 17.76 -20.37
CA LYS A 160 14.01 18.39 -21.61
C LYS A 160 14.37 17.29 -22.61
N PRO A 161 14.02 17.44 -23.90
CA PRO A 161 14.33 16.44 -24.92
C PRO A 161 15.83 16.11 -24.85
N PRO A 162 16.21 14.84 -25.06
CA PRO A 162 17.61 14.44 -25.01
C PRO A 162 18.43 15.40 -25.87
N LYS A 163 19.55 15.92 -25.34
CA LYS A 163 20.37 16.96 -25.99
C LYS A 163 20.72 16.62 -27.44
N ALA A 164 20.77 15.33 -27.79
CA ALA A 164 20.93 14.84 -29.16
C ALA A 164 19.85 15.35 -30.13
N VAL A 165 18.59 15.46 -29.71
CA VAL A 165 17.50 16.00 -30.54
C VAL A 165 17.66 17.51 -30.72
N ILE A 166 18.09 18.23 -29.68
CA ILE A 166 18.34 19.68 -29.77
C ILE A 166 19.48 19.96 -30.77
N SER A 167 20.52 19.12 -30.80
CA SER A 167 21.61 19.23 -31.79
C SER A 167 21.10 19.15 -33.22
N TYR A 168 20.24 18.17 -33.52
CA TYR A 168 19.70 17.96 -34.87
C TYR A 168 18.86 19.17 -35.34
N TYR A 169 18.05 19.73 -34.44
CA TYR A 169 17.26 20.92 -34.75
C TYR A 169 18.13 22.18 -34.89
N SER A 170 19.14 22.37 -34.03
CA SER A 170 20.04 23.52 -34.15
C SER A 170 20.80 23.54 -35.48
N GLU A 171 21.21 22.37 -35.96
CA GLU A 171 21.94 22.24 -37.23
C GLU A 171 21.04 22.52 -38.44
N SER A 172 19.79 22.03 -38.40
CA SER A 172 18.80 22.31 -39.44
C SER A 172 18.39 23.78 -39.51
N LEU A 173 18.31 24.47 -38.36
CA LEU A 173 18.06 25.91 -38.30
C LEU A 173 19.24 26.70 -38.87
N GLN A 174 20.47 26.33 -38.50
CA GLN A 174 21.68 27.00 -39.00
C GLN A 174 21.85 26.87 -40.53
N LYS A 175 21.31 25.81 -41.14
CA LYS A 175 21.34 25.63 -42.61
C LYS A 175 20.29 26.51 -43.33
N ARG A 176 19.22 26.92 -42.65
CA ARG A 176 18.15 27.74 -43.23
C ARG A 176 18.52 29.22 -43.34
N ASP A 177 19.37 29.71 -42.43
CA ASP A 177 19.77 31.12 -42.37
C ASP A 177 20.98 31.48 -43.25
N ARG A 178 21.56 30.52 -44.00
CA ARG A 178 22.66 30.84 -44.92
C ARG A 178 22.09 31.48 -46.21
N PRO A 179 22.46 32.73 -46.55
CA PRO A 179 22.02 33.35 -47.79
C PRO A 179 22.58 32.60 -49.00
N PRO A 180 21.84 32.56 -50.12
CA PRO A 180 22.33 31.94 -51.35
C PRO A 180 23.57 32.72 -51.85
N SER A 181 24.67 32.00 -52.04
CA SER A 181 25.85 32.53 -52.71
C SER A 181 25.52 32.71 -54.19
N PHE A 182 25.48 33.96 -54.66
CA PHE A 182 25.44 34.28 -56.08
C PHE A 182 26.87 34.20 -56.61
N GLU A 183 27.19 33.09 -57.29
CA GLU A 183 28.36 32.97 -58.17
C GLU A 183 27.97 33.34 -59.61
#